data_AF-S8BMZ0-F1
#
_entry.id   AF-S8BMZ0-F1
#
_cell.length_a   1.000
_cell.length_b   1.000
_cell.length_c   1.000
_cell.angle_alpha   90.00
_cell.angle_beta   90.00
_cell.angle_gamma   90.00
#
_symmetry.space_group_name_H-M   'P 1'
#
loop_
_entity.id
_entity.type
_entity.pdbx_description
1 polymer ?
#
loop_
_entity_poly.entity_id
_entity_poly.type
_entity_poly.pdbx_seq_one_letter_code
_entity_poly.pdbx_strand_id
1 'polypeptide(L)'
;MFISGASILLTLPCLIASVTAAANPIGPNPNPKRGLVYVPSKDHPEDDKIWIQTDSPLTWYYNYKTLPSAPLEGGPTNLEFVPMLWGDYNNTFVEDVKGLLGQGYKIEYVLGFNEPDNPANGGTGGSGVSPESAAARWKESIQPLAELGIKLGAPSPTGSPSGFFAACDECTFDFIPLHWYGNFDGVASHLGTYSSAFPNMSFWFTEFALDHQDVAPSQDFFNLTMEYFDRMDNVGRYSWFGSFRSDVSNVGPNAALLNEKGGLTYIGAWYLNKDEQQAASITGKGGAGNLSVNKLQSFAISAFVVAIISWVL
;
A
#
# COMPACT_ATOMS: atom_id res chain seq x y z
N MET A 1 -22.58 -70.68 -36.47
CA MET A 1 -23.16 -69.63 -37.34
C MET A 1 -23.02 -68.32 -36.60
N PHE A 2 -22.13 -67.45 -37.09
CA PHE A 2 -21.82 -66.14 -36.50
C PHE A 2 -23.01 -65.19 -36.65
N ILE A 3 -23.43 -64.53 -35.56
CA ILE A 3 -24.03 -63.18 -35.63
C ILE A 3 -23.50 -62.35 -34.45
N SER A 4 -23.09 -61.14 -34.82
CA SER A 4 -22.41 -60.07 -34.09
C SER A 4 -23.40 -58.99 -33.62
N GLY A 5 -22.98 -58.19 -32.62
CA GLY A 5 -23.42 -56.81 -32.40
C GLY A 5 -24.51 -56.63 -31.33
N ALA A 6 -24.55 -55.59 -30.51
CA ALA A 6 -23.71 -54.41 -30.35
C ALA A 6 -24.00 -53.81 -28.96
N SER A 7 -22.97 -53.40 -28.21
CA SER A 7 -23.15 -52.62 -26.98
C SER A 7 -23.49 -51.17 -27.34
N ILE A 8 -24.69 -50.72 -26.98
CA ILE A 8 -25.13 -49.34 -27.15
C ILE A 8 -24.47 -48.51 -26.05
N LEU A 9 -23.43 -47.73 -26.39
CA LEU A 9 -22.97 -46.63 -25.56
C LEU A 9 -23.93 -45.44 -25.74
N LEU A 10 -24.74 -45.17 -24.72
CA LEU A 10 -25.48 -43.92 -24.58
C LEU A 10 -24.50 -42.81 -24.19
N THR A 11 -24.02 -42.04 -25.16
CA THR A 11 -23.33 -40.77 -24.89
C THR A 11 -24.36 -39.68 -24.61
N LEU A 12 -24.53 -39.34 -23.34
CA LEU A 12 -25.30 -38.16 -22.93
C LEU A 12 -24.47 -36.90 -23.26
N PRO A 13 -24.97 -35.93 -24.06
CA PRO A 13 -24.27 -34.67 -24.24
C PRO A 13 -24.40 -33.89 -22.92
N CYS A 14 -23.30 -33.81 -22.18
CA CYS A 14 -23.19 -32.90 -21.04
C CYS A 14 -23.13 -31.47 -21.62
N LEU A 15 -24.24 -30.73 -21.56
CA LEU A 15 -24.24 -29.30 -21.85
C LEU A 15 -23.41 -28.61 -20.77
N ILE A 16 -22.15 -28.32 -21.08
CA ILE A 16 -21.33 -27.41 -20.29
C ILE A 16 -21.81 -26.00 -20.66
N ALA A 17 -22.69 -25.44 -19.84
CA ALA A 17 -22.99 -24.01 -19.91
C ALA A 17 -21.76 -23.25 -19.38
N SER A 18 -20.92 -22.79 -20.30
CA SER A 18 -19.84 -21.84 -19.99
C SER A 18 -20.46 -20.49 -19.63
N VAL A 19 -20.72 -20.27 -18.33
CA VAL A 19 -21.05 -18.93 -17.82
C VAL A 19 -19.75 -18.13 -17.84
N THR A 20 -19.47 -17.42 -18.94
CA THR A 20 -18.45 -16.37 -18.94
C THR A 20 -19.04 -15.15 -18.25
N ALA A 21 -19.00 -15.13 -16.92
CA ALA A 21 -19.01 -13.86 -16.21
C ALA A 21 -17.66 -13.20 -16.53
N ALA A 22 -17.67 -12.21 -17.42
CA ALA A 22 -16.59 -11.23 -17.45
C ALA A 22 -16.69 -10.44 -16.14
N ALA A 23 -16.16 -11.00 -15.07
CA ALA A 23 -15.88 -10.24 -13.86
C ALA A 23 -14.76 -9.29 -14.26
N ASN A 24 -15.10 -8.02 -14.50
CA ASN A 24 -14.10 -6.97 -14.35
C ASN A 24 -13.60 -7.12 -12.91
N PRO A 25 -12.32 -7.45 -12.69
CA PRO A 25 -11.84 -7.65 -11.34
C PRO A 25 -11.94 -6.32 -10.62
N ILE A 26 -12.92 -6.20 -9.73
CA ILE A 26 -12.86 -5.23 -8.64
C ILE A 26 -11.60 -5.63 -7.86
N GLY A 27 -10.80 -4.62 -7.48
CA GLY A 27 -9.60 -4.85 -6.69
C GLY A 27 -9.89 -5.57 -5.37
N PRO A 28 -8.85 -5.88 -4.59
CA PRO A 28 -9.00 -6.46 -3.26
C PRO A 28 -9.97 -5.62 -2.42
N ASN A 29 -10.83 -6.31 -1.65
CA ASN A 29 -11.87 -5.68 -0.84
C ASN A 29 -11.31 -4.50 -0.01
N PRO A 30 -12.10 -3.44 0.22
CA PRO A 30 -11.69 -2.36 1.10
C PRO A 30 -11.22 -2.89 2.46
N ASN A 31 -10.08 -2.39 2.92
CA ASN A 31 -9.51 -2.75 4.20
C ASN A 31 -9.15 -1.47 4.96
N PRO A 32 -9.52 -1.34 6.25
CA PRO A 32 -9.24 -0.13 7.03
C PRO A 32 -7.74 0.16 7.23
N LYS A 33 -6.84 -0.78 6.91
CA LYS A 33 -5.39 -0.59 6.92
C LYS A 33 -4.88 0.28 5.75
N ARG A 34 -5.65 0.41 4.66
CA ARG A 34 -5.24 1.06 3.40
C ARG A 34 -5.22 2.58 3.52
N GLY A 35 -4.08 3.19 3.23
CA GLY A 35 -3.90 4.64 3.25
C GLY A 35 -3.27 5.21 1.98
N LEU A 36 -2.95 6.49 2.03
CA LEU A 36 -2.37 7.22 0.92
C LEU A 36 -1.04 7.85 1.32
N VAL A 37 0.04 7.43 0.66
CA VAL A 37 1.23 8.27 0.54
C VAL A 37 0.90 9.32 -0.52
N TYR A 38 0.73 10.58 -0.09
CA TYR A 38 0.26 11.65 -0.95
C TYR A 38 1.42 12.48 -1.52
N VAL A 39 1.59 12.39 -2.83
CA VAL A 39 2.56 13.17 -3.61
C VAL A 39 1.80 14.18 -4.47
N PRO A 40 1.75 15.48 -4.09
CA PRO A 40 0.99 16.48 -4.81
C PRO A 40 1.62 16.80 -6.17
N SER A 41 0.79 16.97 -7.20
CA SER A 41 1.23 17.46 -8.50
C SER A 41 1.02 18.97 -8.61
N LYS A 42 2.09 19.71 -8.94
CA LYS A 42 1.97 21.16 -9.25
C LYS A 42 1.35 21.40 -10.61
N ASP A 43 1.62 20.52 -11.57
CA ASP A 43 1.17 20.65 -12.96
C ASP A 43 -0.27 20.13 -13.13
N HIS A 44 -0.72 19.25 -12.23
CA HIS A 44 -2.02 18.59 -12.28
C HIS A 44 -2.73 18.54 -10.91
N PRO A 45 -2.95 19.69 -10.24
CA PRO A 45 -3.62 19.72 -8.93
C PRO A 45 -5.08 19.23 -8.99
N GLU A 46 -5.69 19.13 -10.17
CA GLU A 46 -7.02 18.56 -10.34
C GLU A 46 -7.10 17.06 -9.99
N ASP A 47 -5.97 16.35 -10.04
CA ASP A 47 -5.90 14.92 -9.74
C ASP A 47 -6.20 14.62 -8.26
N ASP A 48 -6.05 15.61 -7.36
CA ASP A 48 -6.28 15.46 -5.92
C ASP A 48 -7.71 14.99 -5.60
N LYS A 49 -8.68 15.37 -6.46
CA LYS A 49 -10.08 14.96 -6.33
C LYS A 49 -10.25 13.44 -6.43
N ILE A 50 -9.34 12.73 -7.09
CA ILE A 50 -9.43 11.28 -7.30
C ILE A 50 -9.34 10.54 -5.96
N TRP A 51 -8.57 11.05 -5.00
CA TRP A 51 -8.30 10.39 -3.72
C TRP A 51 -9.45 10.51 -2.72
N ILE A 52 -10.21 11.60 -2.83
CA ILE A 52 -11.27 12.01 -1.89
C ILE A 52 -12.69 11.73 -2.41
N GLN A 53 -12.88 10.67 -3.19
CA GLN A 53 -14.22 10.26 -3.62
C GLN A 53 -15.05 9.72 -2.43
N THR A 54 -16.37 9.89 -2.45
CA THR A 54 -17.25 9.54 -1.31
C THR A 54 -17.16 8.06 -0.90
N ASP A 55 -16.85 7.19 -1.85
CA ASP A 55 -16.70 5.74 -1.69
C ASP A 55 -15.22 5.30 -1.76
N SER A 56 -14.28 6.20 -1.46
CA SER A 56 -12.87 5.87 -1.37
C SER A 56 -12.61 4.89 -0.21
N PRO A 57 -11.83 3.81 -0.42
CA PRO A 57 -11.49 2.84 0.63
C PRO A 57 -10.36 3.32 1.55
N LEU A 58 -9.78 4.49 1.26
CA LEU A 58 -8.65 5.05 2.00
C LEU A 58 -9.12 5.58 3.36
N THR A 59 -8.38 5.28 4.43
CA THR A 59 -8.73 5.68 5.80
C THR A 59 -7.77 6.67 6.44
N TRP A 60 -6.54 6.75 5.93
CA TRP A 60 -5.50 7.64 6.43
C TRP A 60 -4.58 8.10 5.31
N TYR A 61 -3.83 9.17 5.53
CA TYR A 61 -2.80 9.63 4.61
C TYR A 61 -1.66 10.34 5.34
N TYR A 62 -0.52 10.43 4.64
CA TYR A 62 0.58 11.31 4.99
C TYR A 62 1.16 11.93 3.71
N ASN A 63 1.93 13.00 3.83
CA ASN A 63 2.39 13.81 2.70
C ASN A 63 3.85 14.28 2.85
N TYR A 64 4.64 13.56 3.66
CA TYR A 64 6.02 13.90 4.04
C TYR A 64 6.18 15.22 4.83
N LYS A 65 5.09 15.80 5.34
CA LYS A 65 5.12 17.10 6.02
C LYS A 65 4.50 17.03 7.41
N THR A 66 4.72 18.11 8.14
CA THR A 66 4.17 18.34 9.48
C THR A 66 2.70 18.74 9.45
N LEU A 67 2.22 19.28 8.32
CA LEU A 67 0.88 19.83 8.15
C LEU A 67 0.06 19.11 7.06
N PRO A 68 -1.27 19.03 7.21
CA PRO A 68 -2.15 18.42 6.24
C PRO A 68 -2.14 19.15 4.89
N SER A 69 -2.65 18.48 3.85
CA SER A 69 -2.76 19.05 2.52
C SER A 69 -4.17 19.54 2.29
N ALA A 70 -4.34 20.86 2.13
CA ALA A 70 -5.65 21.50 1.94
C ALA A 70 -6.58 20.84 0.90
N PRO A 71 -6.11 20.31 -0.25
CA PRO A 71 -6.98 19.61 -1.19
C PRO A 71 -7.62 18.32 -0.64
N LEU A 72 -7.02 17.71 0.39
CA LEU A 72 -7.53 16.51 1.05
C LEU A 72 -8.37 16.84 2.30
N GLU A 73 -8.43 18.11 2.70
CA GLU A 73 -9.22 18.59 3.82
C GLU A 73 -10.66 18.89 3.41
N GLY A 74 -11.63 18.57 4.28
CA GLY A 74 -13.04 18.94 4.08
C GLY A 74 -13.75 18.23 2.91
N GLY A 75 -13.10 17.23 2.28
CA GLY A 75 -13.72 16.35 1.30
C GLY A 75 -14.77 15.41 1.92
N PRO A 76 -15.48 14.61 1.11
CA PRO A 76 -16.45 13.63 1.62
C PRO A 76 -15.79 12.46 2.36
N THR A 77 -14.47 12.32 2.25
CA THR A 77 -13.66 11.33 2.97
C THR A 77 -13.17 11.88 4.30
N ASN A 78 -13.25 11.06 5.35
CA ASN A 78 -12.68 11.37 6.66
C ASN A 78 -11.29 10.73 6.80
N LEU A 79 -10.34 11.13 5.95
CA LEU A 79 -8.97 10.62 6.01
C LEU A 79 -8.29 11.15 7.27
N GLU A 80 -7.74 10.24 8.07
CA GLU A 80 -6.86 10.61 9.17
C GLU A 80 -5.52 11.11 8.61
N PHE A 81 -5.15 12.36 8.92
CA PHE A 81 -3.82 12.87 8.61
C PHE A 81 -2.80 12.38 9.64
N VAL A 82 -1.68 11.83 9.17
CA VAL A 82 -0.54 11.40 9.99
C VAL A 82 0.65 12.33 9.71
N PRO A 83 0.98 13.27 10.63
CA PRO A 83 2.13 14.16 10.48
C PRO A 83 3.45 13.40 10.45
N MET A 84 4.41 13.90 9.67
CA MET A 84 5.75 13.33 9.57
C MET A 84 6.83 14.37 9.87
N LEU A 85 7.78 14.02 10.73
CA LEU A 85 9.06 14.73 10.81
C LEU A 85 10.03 14.06 9.83
N TRP A 86 10.06 14.55 8.59
CA TRP A 86 10.75 13.89 7.48
C TRP A 86 12.26 13.72 7.70
N GLY A 87 12.93 14.71 8.30
CA GLY A 87 14.39 14.74 8.44
C GLY A 87 14.83 15.68 9.57
N ASP A 88 16.15 15.89 9.67
CA ASP A 88 16.73 16.83 10.63
C ASP A 88 16.97 18.20 9.98
N TYR A 89 16.02 19.10 10.14
CA TYR A 89 16.07 20.48 9.68
C TYR A 89 15.44 21.41 10.73
N ASN A 90 15.66 22.71 10.61
CA ASN A 90 14.97 23.69 11.46
C ASN A 90 13.46 23.64 11.16
N ASN A 91 12.68 23.11 12.11
CA ASN A 91 11.28 22.76 11.89
C ASN A 91 10.40 23.17 13.09
N THR A 92 9.10 23.18 12.88
CA THR A 92 8.05 23.50 13.87
C THR A 92 7.21 22.28 14.21
N PHE A 93 7.76 21.06 14.11
CA PHE A 93 6.95 19.84 14.13
C PHE A 93 6.13 19.67 15.42
N VAL A 94 6.72 19.92 16.58
CA VAL A 94 6.01 19.80 17.87
C VAL A 94 4.90 20.85 17.96
N GLU A 95 5.20 22.08 17.56
CA GLU A 95 4.25 23.20 17.54
C GLU A 95 3.11 22.93 16.55
N ASP A 96 3.42 22.39 15.37
CA ASP A 96 2.45 22.04 14.33
C ASP A 96 1.51 20.95 14.84
N VAL A 97 2.04 19.86 15.41
CA VAL A 97 1.22 18.77 15.97
C VAL A 97 0.32 19.28 17.11
N LYS A 98 0.86 20.06 18.05
CA LYS A 98 0.07 20.68 19.12
C LYS A 98 -0.97 21.67 18.58
N GLY A 99 -0.62 22.42 17.54
CA GLY A 99 -1.50 23.36 16.85
C GLY A 99 -2.68 22.65 16.18
N LEU A 100 -2.42 21.53 15.50
CA LEU A 100 -3.45 20.67 14.91
C LEU A 100 -4.40 20.12 15.98
N LEU A 101 -3.88 19.60 17.10
CA LEU A 101 -4.72 19.18 18.23
C LEU A 101 -5.60 20.33 18.76
N GLY A 102 -5.04 21.54 18.89
CA GLY A 102 -5.77 22.73 19.31
C GLY A 102 -6.86 23.19 18.33
N GLN A 103 -6.70 22.88 17.04
CA GLN A 103 -7.70 23.12 16.00
C GLN A 103 -8.77 22.01 15.92
N GLY A 104 -8.65 20.96 16.73
CA GLY A 104 -9.61 19.85 16.78
C GLY A 104 -9.27 18.69 15.84
N TYR A 105 -8.08 18.66 15.23
CA TYR A 105 -7.62 17.48 14.49
C TYR A 105 -7.44 16.31 15.46
N LYS A 106 -7.85 15.13 15.01
CA LYS A 106 -7.59 13.88 15.71
C LYS A 106 -6.25 13.31 15.24
N ILE A 107 -5.16 13.70 15.92
CA ILE A 107 -3.82 13.19 15.66
C ILE A 107 -3.54 12.02 16.61
N GLU A 108 -3.72 10.78 16.15
CA GLU A 108 -3.42 9.59 16.96
C GLU A 108 -2.01 9.04 16.72
N TYR A 109 -1.42 9.33 15.56
CA TYR A 109 -0.11 8.81 15.13
C TYR A 109 0.74 9.92 14.54
N VAL A 110 2.06 9.78 14.68
CA VAL A 110 3.06 10.54 13.92
C VAL A 110 4.11 9.61 13.33
N LEU A 111 4.72 10.03 12.22
CA LEU A 111 5.83 9.34 11.56
C LEU A 111 7.16 10.04 11.86
N GLY A 112 8.19 9.25 12.14
CA GLY A 112 9.58 9.70 12.24
C GLY A 112 10.24 9.91 10.87
N PHE A 113 11.58 9.90 10.86
CA PHE A 113 12.37 10.24 9.69
C PHE A 113 12.17 9.31 8.48
N ASN A 114 12.22 9.88 7.29
CA ASN A 114 12.08 9.20 6.01
C ASN A 114 13.44 8.73 5.50
N GLU A 115 13.71 7.42 5.49
CA GLU A 115 14.96 6.86 4.99
C GLU A 115 16.20 7.64 5.47
N PRO A 116 16.41 7.77 6.80
CA PRO A 116 17.53 8.54 7.33
C PRO A 116 18.90 8.00 6.88
N ASP A 117 18.96 6.73 6.50
CA ASP A 117 20.12 6.06 5.93
C ASP A 117 20.42 6.45 4.47
N ASN A 118 19.47 7.08 3.77
CA ASN A 118 19.63 7.55 2.39
C ASN A 118 19.94 9.06 2.31
N PRO A 119 20.93 9.52 1.51
CA PRO A 119 21.29 10.93 1.45
C PRO A 119 20.20 11.85 0.88
N ALA A 120 19.94 12.98 1.56
CA ALA A 120 18.97 13.99 1.10
C ALA A 120 19.27 14.62 -0.25
N ASN A 121 20.55 14.77 -0.60
CA ASN A 121 20.99 15.39 -1.85
C ASN A 121 21.33 14.36 -2.94
N GLY A 122 20.97 13.08 -2.74
CA GLY A 122 21.29 11.98 -3.66
C GLY A 122 20.29 11.77 -4.79
N GLY A 123 19.19 12.53 -4.81
CA GLY A 123 18.08 12.31 -5.75
C GLY A 123 17.22 11.08 -5.41
N THR A 124 17.45 10.44 -4.25
CA THR A 124 16.74 9.23 -3.79
C THR A 124 15.51 9.52 -2.93
N GLY A 125 15.37 10.74 -2.39
CA GLY A 125 14.23 11.13 -1.57
C GLY A 125 14.33 10.79 -0.07
N GLY A 126 15.48 10.26 0.38
CA GLY A 126 15.75 10.01 1.80
C GLY A 126 16.19 11.26 2.57
N SER A 127 16.20 11.20 3.90
CA SER A 127 16.44 12.39 4.73
C SER A 127 17.89 12.62 5.15
N GLY A 128 18.77 11.62 5.00
CA GLY A 128 20.21 11.72 5.22
C GLY A 128 20.60 12.18 6.63
N VAL A 129 20.09 11.48 7.65
CA VAL A 129 20.28 11.83 9.06
C VAL A 129 21.07 10.70 9.74
N SER A 130 22.21 11.03 10.36
CA SER A 130 22.98 10.01 11.10
C SER A 130 22.17 9.46 12.29
N PRO A 131 22.42 8.20 12.73
CA PRO A 131 21.76 7.62 13.88
C PRO A 131 21.77 8.51 15.14
N GLU A 132 22.91 9.13 15.46
CA GLU A 132 23.08 9.95 16.65
C GLU A 132 22.28 11.27 16.56
N SER A 133 22.29 11.91 15.38
CA SER A 133 21.49 13.12 15.14
C SER A 133 20.00 12.80 15.16
N ALA A 134 19.60 11.66 14.55
CA ALA A 134 18.22 11.19 14.58
C ALA A 134 17.77 10.90 16.03
N ALA A 135 18.61 10.27 16.85
CA ALA A 135 18.30 10.01 18.27
C ALA A 135 18.17 11.30 19.08
N ALA A 136 19.07 12.28 18.90
CA ALA A 136 18.99 13.58 19.57
C ALA A 136 17.72 14.33 19.16
N ARG A 137 17.44 14.40 17.85
CA ARG A 137 16.23 15.04 17.33
C ARG A 137 14.95 14.33 17.75
N TRP A 138 14.95 13.00 17.83
CA TRP A 138 13.82 12.22 18.31
C TRP A 138 13.44 12.64 19.73
N LYS A 139 14.41 12.73 20.64
CA LYS A 139 14.19 13.14 22.04
C LYS A 139 13.65 14.56 22.17
N GLU A 140 14.06 15.46 21.27
CA GLU A 140 13.59 16.85 21.26
C GLU A 140 12.18 16.98 20.66
N SER A 141 11.91 16.33 19.53
CA SER A 141 10.78 16.68 18.66
C SER A 141 9.71 15.60 18.51
N ILE A 142 10.00 14.33 18.83
CA ILE A 142 9.03 13.23 18.68
C ILE A 142 8.67 12.63 20.04
N GLN A 143 9.65 12.33 20.88
CA GLN A 143 9.44 11.73 22.21
C GLN A 143 8.41 12.47 23.08
N PRO A 144 8.39 13.84 23.14
CA PRO A 144 7.41 14.54 23.96
C PRO A 144 5.96 14.37 23.51
N LEU A 145 5.71 13.93 22.28
CA LEU A 145 4.36 13.69 21.76
C LEU A 145 3.72 12.45 22.39
N ALA A 146 4.50 11.50 22.92
CA ALA A 146 3.98 10.35 23.65
C ALA A 146 3.22 10.79 24.93
N GLU A 147 3.63 11.89 25.57
CA GLU A 147 2.95 12.43 26.75
C GLU A 147 1.53 12.95 26.43
N LEU A 148 1.26 13.23 25.15
CA LEU A 148 -0.06 13.62 24.65
C LEU A 148 -0.92 12.41 24.25
N GLY A 149 -0.43 11.19 24.45
CA GLY A 149 -1.09 9.95 24.02
C GLY A 149 -0.99 9.66 22.53
N ILE A 150 -0.11 10.38 21.80
CA ILE A 150 0.14 10.15 20.38
C ILE A 150 1.11 8.98 20.22
N LYS A 151 0.79 8.06 19.31
CA LYS A 151 1.64 6.92 18.99
C LYS A 151 2.77 7.32 18.05
N LEU A 152 3.98 6.91 18.40
CA LEU A 152 5.22 7.34 17.73
C LEU A 152 5.70 6.25 16.76
N GLY A 153 5.68 6.56 15.47
CA GLY A 153 6.26 5.72 14.41
C GLY A 153 7.76 5.91 14.35
N ALA A 154 8.51 4.82 14.48
CA ALA A 154 9.97 4.83 14.33
C ALA A 154 10.39 5.40 12.95
N PRO A 155 11.67 5.74 12.73
CA PRO A 155 12.18 6.03 11.40
C PRO A 155 12.01 4.85 10.45
N SER A 156 11.85 5.14 9.16
CA SER A 156 11.67 4.15 8.09
C SER A 156 12.96 4.00 7.28
N PRO A 157 13.95 3.17 7.69
CA PRO A 157 15.16 2.99 6.89
C PRO A 157 14.88 2.12 5.66
N THR A 158 15.72 2.22 4.63
CA THR A 158 15.52 1.47 3.37
C THR A 158 15.75 -0.04 3.48
N GLY A 159 16.37 -0.47 4.56
CA GLY A 159 16.81 -1.84 4.76
C GLY A 159 16.57 -2.34 6.17
N SER A 160 17.54 -3.10 6.69
CA SER A 160 17.44 -3.72 8.00
C SER A 160 17.35 -2.70 9.13
N PRO A 161 16.84 -3.10 10.32
CA PRO A 161 16.84 -2.25 11.51
C PRO A 161 18.20 -1.59 11.69
N SER A 162 18.21 -0.26 11.62
CA SER A 162 19.43 0.53 11.45
C SER A 162 20.05 0.95 12.78
N GLY A 163 21.17 1.68 12.71
CA GLY A 163 21.87 2.22 13.88
C GLY A 163 21.02 3.14 14.75
N PHE A 164 19.91 3.69 14.27
CA PHE A 164 19.03 4.55 15.07
C PHE A 164 18.49 3.84 16.32
N PHE A 165 18.00 2.60 16.18
CA PHE A 165 17.44 1.84 17.31
C PHE A 165 18.50 1.55 18.39
N ALA A 166 19.78 1.47 18.00
CA ALA A 166 20.90 1.33 18.93
C ALA A 166 21.36 2.67 19.53
N ALA A 167 21.21 3.78 18.79
CA ALA A 167 21.63 5.11 19.23
C ALA A 167 20.61 5.81 20.14
N CYS A 168 19.33 5.42 20.06
CA CYS A 168 18.21 6.08 20.75
C CYS A 168 17.87 5.38 22.07
N ASP A 169 18.75 5.49 23.06
CA ASP A 169 18.46 5.04 24.43
C ASP A 169 17.26 5.81 25.00
N GLU A 170 16.36 5.12 25.70
CA GLU A 170 15.13 5.69 26.32
C GLU A 170 14.10 6.24 25.33
N CYS A 171 14.18 5.87 24.06
CA CYS A 171 13.18 6.25 23.06
C CYS A 171 12.01 5.26 23.04
N THR A 172 10.79 5.78 22.98
CA THR A 172 9.56 5.00 22.86
C THR A 172 9.14 4.92 21.41
N PHE A 173 8.77 3.73 20.94
CA PHE A 173 8.21 3.49 19.62
C PHE A 173 6.95 2.64 19.77
N ASP A 174 5.85 3.05 19.12
CA ASP A 174 4.57 2.34 19.16
C ASP A 174 4.32 1.50 17.91
N PHE A 175 4.99 1.83 16.81
CA PHE A 175 4.94 1.09 15.56
C PHE A 175 6.19 1.38 14.72
N ILE A 176 6.47 0.52 13.74
CA ILE A 176 7.63 0.65 12.86
C ILE A 176 7.16 0.79 11.41
N PRO A 177 7.33 1.97 10.81
CA PRO A 177 7.23 2.17 9.37
C PRO A 177 8.29 1.38 8.61
N LEU A 178 7.91 0.79 7.48
CA LEU A 178 8.75 -0.02 6.60
C LEU A 178 8.57 0.45 5.16
N HIS A 179 9.67 0.55 4.42
CA HIS A 179 9.66 0.77 2.97
C HIS A 179 10.07 -0.50 2.23
N TRP A 180 9.46 -0.75 1.08
CA TRP A 180 9.91 -1.84 0.21
C TRP A 180 9.67 -1.58 -1.27
N TYR A 181 10.74 -1.51 -2.04
CA TYR A 181 10.71 -1.47 -3.50
C TYR A 181 11.39 -2.72 -4.05
N GLY A 182 10.59 -3.63 -4.62
CA GLY A 182 11.08 -4.91 -5.11
C GLY A 182 10.03 -6.01 -5.09
N ASN A 183 10.47 -7.28 -5.12
CA ASN A 183 9.57 -8.43 -5.23
C ASN A 183 8.86 -8.80 -3.92
N PHE A 184 7.88 -9.71 -4.00
CA PHE A 184 7.09 -10.15 -2.85
C PHE A 184 7.89 -10.92 -1.80
N ASP A 185 8.82 -11.79 -2.23
CA ASP A 185 9.67 -12.54 -1.29
C ASP A 185 10.45 -11.59 -0.37
N GLY A 186 10.87 -10.46 -0.92
CA GLY A 186 11.49 -9.39 -0.18
C GLY A 186 10.56 -8.71 0.84
N VAL A 187 9.30 -8.42 0.48
CA VAL A 187 8.27 -7.94 1.43
C VAL A 187 8.14 -8.89 2.61
N ALA A 188 7.97 -10.19 2.33
CA ALA A 188 7.78 -11.21 3.36
C ALA A 188 9.03 -11.36 4.24
N SER A 189 10.21 -11.40 3.64
CA SER A 189 11.48 -11.47 4.36
C SER A 189 11.75 -10.23 5.21
N HIS A 190 11.42 -9.04 4.70
CA HIS A 190 11.62 -7.78 5.41
C HIS A 190 10.71 -7.69 6.63
N LEU A 191 9.42 -8.00 6.48
CA LEU A 191 8.49 -8.11 7.61
C LEU A 191 8.96 -9.15 8.64
N GLY A 192 9.45 -10.31 8.18
CA GLY A 192 9.98 -11.37 9.05
C GLY A 192 11.19 -10.92 9.87
N THR A 193 12.14 -10.21 9.26
CA THR A 193 13.32 -9.64 9.94
C THR A 193 12.91 -8.67 11.03
N TYR A 194 12.03 -7.71 10.71
CA TYR A 194 11.56 -6.72 11.68
C TYR A 194 10.69 -7.33 12.78
N SER A 195 9.83 -8.29 12.45
CA SER A 195 9.01 -9.02 13.43
C SER A 195 9.87 -9.80 14.43
N SER A 196 11.01 -10.32 13.97
CA SER A 196 11.96 -11.03 14.83
C SER A 196 12.74 -10.08 15.74
N ALA A 197 13.14 -8.92 15.23
CA ALA A 197 13.87 -7.90 15.99
C ALA A 197 12.97 -7.15 17.00
N PHE A 198 11.70 -6.93 16.65
CA PHE A 198 10.73 -6.16 17.43
C PHE A 198 9.44 -6.97 17.64
N PRO A 199 9.46 -7.99 18.52
CA PRO A 199 8.29 -8.80 18.78
C PRO A 199 7.16 -7.96 19.37
N ASN A 200 5.92 -8.23 18.96
CA ASN A 200 4.69 -7.52 19.37
C ASN A 200 4.55 -6.08 18.86
N MET A 201 5.37 -5.66 17.89
CA MET A 201 5.23 -4.37 17.24
C MET A 201 4.24 -4.43 16.08
N SER A 202 3.53 -3.32 15.84
CA SER A 202 2.78 -3.11 14.60
C SER A 202 3.72 -2.55 13.53
N PHE A 203 3.66 -3.11 12.32
CA PHE A 203 4.45 -2.68 11.17
C PHE A 203 3.58 -1.96 10.16
N TRP A 204 4.01 -0.79 9.71
CA TRP A 204 3.29 0.00 8.71
C TRP A 204 4.11 0.04 7.44
N PHE A 205 3.61 -0.53 6.34
CA PHE A 205 4.26 -0.38 5.04
C PHE A 205 3.90 1.00 4.45
N THR A 206 4.58 2.05 4.90
CA THR A 206 4.29 3.44 4.51
C THR A 206 4.64 3.70 3.05
N GLU A 207 5.59 2.96 2.48
CA GLU A 207 5.86 2.96 1.05
C GLU A 207 6.16 1.55 0.57
N PHE A 208 5.46 1.12 -0.48
CA PHE A 208 5.88 -0.06 -1.22
C PHE A 208 5.36 -0.05 -2.65
N ALA A 209 6.14 -0.64 -3.54
CA ALA A 209 5.76 -0.92 -4.92
C ALA A 209 6.71 -1.97 -5.52
N LEU A 210 6.33 -2.53 -6.67
CA LEU A 210 7.25 -3.29 -7.50
C LEU A 210 7.88 -2.35 -8.53
N ASP A 211 9.14 -1.99 -8.31
CA ASP A 211 9.84 -0.95 -9.06
C ASP A 211 10.37 -1.43 -10.41
N HIS A 212 10.23 -0.56 -11.42
CA HIS A 212 10.77 -0.75 -12.77
C HIS A 212 10.39 -2.07 -13.46
N GLN A 213 9.24 -2.66 -13.10
CA GLN A 213 8.72 -3.86 -13.75
C GLN A 213 7.65 -3.57 -14.80
N ASP A 214 7.41 -4.57 -15.64
CA ASP A 214 6.31 -4.57 -16.61
C ASP A 214 4.94 -4.66 -15.92
N VAL A 215 3.88 -4.32 -16.66
CA VAL A 215 2.51 -4.23 -16.15
C VAL A 215 2.02 -5.51 -15.48
N ALA A 216 2.20 -6.68 -16.11
CA ALA A 216 1.67 -7.93 -15.56
C ALA A 216 2.33 -8.29 -14.21
N PRO A 217 3.68 -8.28 -14.08
CA PRO A 217 4.33 -8.44 -12.78
C PRO A 217 3.88 -7.41 -11.73
N SER A 218 3.71 -6.13 -12.09
CA SER A 218 3.25 -5.11 -11.15
C SER A 218 1.82 -5.39 -10.65
N GLN A 219 0.93 -5.85 -11.52
CA GLN A 219 -0.43 -6.25 -11.17
C GLN A 219 -0.46 -7.50 -10.28
N ASP A 220 0.37 -8.51 -10.58
CA ASP A 220 0.49 -9.72 -9.78
C ASP A 220 1.02 -9.41 -8.37
N PHE A 221 2.07 -8.58 -8.28
CA PHE A 221 2.62 -8.13 -7.00
C PHE A 221 1.61 -7.31 -6.20
N PHE A 222 0.85 -6.41 -6.84
CA PHE A 222 -0.20 -5.65 -6.19
C PHE A 222 -1.23 -6.60 -5.55
N ASN A 223 -1.79 -7.54 -6.31
CA ASN A 223 -2.80 -8.45 -5.78
C ASN A 223 -2.25 -9.30 -4.62
N LEU A 224 -1.03 -9.81 -4.75
CA LEU A 224 -0.41 -10.65 -3.73
C LEU A 224 -0.10 -9.87 -2.44
N THR A 225 0.40 -8.63 -2.56
CA THR A 225 0.70 -7.79 -1.39
C THR A 225 -0.56 -7.31 -0.68
N MET A 226 -1.62 -6.96 -1.41
CA MET A 226 -2.91 -6.58 -0.83
C MET A 226 -3.51 -7.73 -0.01
N GLU A 227 -3.55 -8.95 -0.57
CA GLU A 227 -4.03 -10.12 0.17
C GLU A 227 -3.16 -10.41 1.41
N TYR A 228 -1.84 -10.32 1.26
CA TYR A 228 -0.91 -10.57 2.35
C TYR A 228 -1.10 -9.57 3.50
N PHE A 229 -1.05 -8.26 3.22
CA PHE A 229 -1.19 -7.23 4.25
C PHE A 229 -2.56 -7.22 4.94
N ASP A 230 -3.61 -7.56 4.21
CA ASP A 230 -4.95 -7.70 4.77
C ASP A 230 -5.04 -8.83 5.80
N ARG A 231 -4.32 -9.95 5.57
CA ARG A 231 -4.31 -11.13 6.45
C ARG A 231 -3.33 -11.05 7.62
N MET A 232 -2.25 -10.27 7.51
CA MET A 232 -1.20 -10.23 8.53
C MET A 232 -1.59 -9.30 9.69
N ASP A 233 -1.83 -9.86 10.88
CA ASP A 233 -2.27 -9.11 12.07
C ASP A 233 -1.24 -8.07 12.54
N ASN A 234 0.05 -8.35 12.35
CA ASN A 234 1.15 -7.45 12.69
C ASN A 234 1.37 -6.35 11.64
N VAL A 235 0.68 -6.38 10.49
CA VAL A 235 0.65 -5.25 9.55
C VAL A 235 -0.51 -4.34 9.94
N GLY A 236 -0.18 -3.16 10.48
CA GLY A 236 -1.16 -2.21 11.01
C GLY A 236 -1.75 -1.28 9.94
N ARG A 237 -0.91 -0.80 9.02
CA ARG A 237 -1.32 0.07 7.90
C ARG A 237 -0.41 -0.13 6.70
N TYR A 238 -0.88 0.21 5.50
CA TYR A 238 -0.08 0.20 4.28
C TYR A 238 -0.50 1.27 3.29
N SER A 239 0.46 1.81 2.53
CA SER A 239 0.24 2.76 1.43
C SER A 239 1.07 2.42 0.21
N TRP A 240 0.40 2.14 -0.91
CA TRP A 240 1.05 1.87 -2.19
C TRP A 240 1.71 3.15 -2.72
N PHE A 241 3.00 3.08 -3.05
CA PHE A 241 3.73 4.22 -3.57
C PHE A 241 3.45 4.41 -5.06
N GLY A 242 2.50 5.30 -5.36
CA GLY A 242 2.07 5.54 -6.74
C GLY A 242 1.07 6.68 -6.93
N SER A 243 0.86 7.59 -5.98
CA SER A 243 -0.18 8.64 -6.05
C SER A 243 0.14 9.78 -7.05
N PHE A 244 0.73 9.45 -8.19
CA PHE A 244 1.23 10.37 -9.20
C PHE A 244 0.99 9.78 -10.60
N ARG A 245 1.25 10.57 -11.64
CA ARG A 245 1.17 10.13 -13.04
C ARG A 245 2.41 9.33 -13.43
N SER A 246 2.22 8.39 -14.36
CA SER A 246 3.25 7.43 -14.77
C SER A 246 4.49 8.07 -15.40
N ASP A 247 4.36 9.24 -16.01
CA ASP A 247 5.45 9.98 -16.67
C ASP A 247 6.40 10.69 -15.68
N VAL A 248 6.00 10.85 -14.42
CA VAL A 248 6.84 11.43 -13.35
C VAL A 248 7.27 10.40 -12.30
N SER A 249 6.94 9.13 -12.51
CA SER A 249 7.29 8.05 -11.58
C SER A 249 8.80 7.78 -11.53
N ASN A 250 9.40 7.89 -10.35
CA ASN A 250 10.79 7.49 -10.10
C ASN A 250 10.97 5.99 -9.84
N VAL A 251 9.88 5.24 -9.65
CA VAL A 251 9.88 3.77 -9.44
C VAL A 251 9.34 3.00 -10.66
N GLY A 252 9.31 3.65 -11.82
CA GLY A 252 8.79 3.09 -13.06
C GLY A 252 7.30 3.36 -13.28
N PRO A 253 6.87 3.47 -14.54
CA PRO A 253 5.52 3.96 -14.89
C PRO A 253 4.40 3.03 -14.44
N ASN A 254 4.67 1.73 -14.31
CA ASN A 254 3.66 0.71 -14.04
C ASN A 254 3.31 0.55 -12.56
N ALA A 255 4.02 1.24 -11.66
CA ALA A 255 3.64 1.38 -10.27
C ALA A 255 2.69 2.58 -10.03
N ALA A 256 2.60 3.52 -10.98
CA ALA A 256 1.75 4.69 -10.83
C ALA A 256 0.26 4.34 -10.81
N LEU A 257 -0.50 4.99 -9.93
CA LEU A 257 -1.95 4.88 -9.86
C LEU A 257 -2.63 5.66 -10.99
N LEU A 258 -1.94 6.64 -11.59
CA LEU A 258 -2.43 7.40 -12.74
C LEU A 258 -1.54 7.20 -13.96
N ASN A 259 -2.14 7.11 -15.15
CA ASN A 259 -1.41 7.20 -16.41
C ASN A 259 -0.93 8.64 -16.68
N GLU A 260 -0.15 8.86 -17.74
CA GLU A 260 0.44 10.16 -18.08
C GLU A 260 -0.62 11.24 -18.35
N LYS A 261 -1.84 10.82 -18.67
CA LYS A 261 -2.98 11.71 -18.91
C LYS A 261 -3.76 11.99 -17.64
N GLY A 262 -3.49 11.34 -16.51
CA GLY A 262 -4.23 11.47 -15.24
C GLY A 262 -5.51 10.64 -15.18
N GLY A 263 -5.62 9.57 -15.97
CA GLY A 263 -6.64 8.53 -15.80
C GLY A 263 -6.12 7.43 -14.87
N LEU A 264 -6.99 6.79 -14.09
CA LEU A 264 -6.59 5.69 -13.20
C LEU A 264 -6.05 4.49 -14.01
N THR A 265 -4.91 3.95 -13.60
CA THR A 265 -4.39 2.67 -14.07
C THR A 265 -5.22 1.52 -13.49
N TYR A 266 -4.97 0.28 -13.91
CA TYR A 266 -5.61 -0.89 -13.27
C TYR A 266 -5.30 -0.95 -11.77
N ILE A 267 -4.03 -0.79 -11.39
CA ILE A 267 -3.61 -0.73 -9.98
C ILE A 267 -4.29 0.46 -9.29
N GLY A 268 -4.35 1.63 -9.93
CA GLY A 268 -5.10 2.79 -9.44
C GLY A 268 -6.56 2.48 -9.12
N ALA A 269 -7.27 1.91 -10.09
CA ALA A 269 -8.68 1.55 -9.94
C ALA A 269 -8.87 0.52 -8.83
N TRP A 270 -8.06 -0.54 -8.80
CA TRP A 270 -8.13 -1.57 -7.77
C TRP A 270 -7.82 -1.04 -6.38
N TYR A 271 -6.83 -0.15 -6.26
CA TYR A 271 -6.46 0.47 -4.99
C TYR A 271 -7.57 1.33 -4.40
N LEU A 272 -8.34 2.01 -5.27
CA LEU A 272 -9.53 2.77 -4.89
C LEU A 272 -10.82 1.94 -4.90
N ASN A 273 -10.71 0.62 -5.04
CA ASN A 273 -11.84 -0.31 -5.11
C ASN A 273 -12.89 0.13 -6.15
N LYS A 274 -12.42 0.39 -7.37
CA LYS A 274 -13.23 0.80 -8.53
C LYS A 274 -13.09 -0.23 -9.64
N ASP A 275 -14.18 -0.44 -10.37
CA ASP A 275 -14.10 -1.05 -11.70
C ASP A 275 -13.65 -0.02 -12.75
N GLU A 276 -13.41 -0.49 -13.98
CA GLU A 276 -12.96 0.35 -15.09
C GLU A 276 -13.94 1.48 -15.44
N GLN A 277 -15.25 1.25 -15.32
CA GLN A 277 -16.27 2.24 -15.68
C GLN A 277 -16.32 3.35 -14.63
N GLN A 278 -16.27 2.97 -13.35
CA GLN A 278 -16.18 3.89 -12.23
C GLN A 278 -14.89 4.72 -12.31
N ALA A 279 -13.75 4.07 -12.59
CA ALA A 279 -12.47 4.73 -12.77
C ALA A 279 -12.48 5.77 -13.92
N ALA A 280 -13.09 5.41 -15.06
CA ALA A 280 -13.28 6.33 -16.18
C ALA A 280 -14.20 7.50 -15.81
N SER A 281 -15.27 7.24 -15.06
CA SER A 281 -16.22 8.26 -14.62
C SER A 281 -15.58 9.26 -13.65
N ILE A 282 -14.70 8.81 -12.74
CA ILE A 282 -14.02 9.69 -11.77
C ILE A 282 -13.07 10.65 -12.49
N THR A 283 -12.32 10.15 -13.47
CA THR A 283 -11.25 10.91 -14.12
C THR A 283 -11.71 11.67 -15.37
N GLY A 284 -12.88 11.35 -15.91
CA GLY A 284 -13.36 11.89 -17.19
C GLY A 284 -12.51 11.48 -18.39
N LYS A 285 -11.60 10.51 -18.19
CA LYS A 285 -10.65 10.00 -19.17
C LYS A 285 -11.00 8.54 -19.41
N GLY A 286 -10.97 8.09 -20.68
CA GLY A 286 -11.34 6.71 -21.04
C GLY A 286 -10.64 5.69 -20.14
N GLY A 287 -11.40 4.72 -19.61
CA GLY A 287 -10.93 3.75 -18.62
C GLY A 287 -9.69 2.98 -19.09
N ALA A 288 -8.84 2.59 -18.13
CA ALA A 288 -7.60 1.79 -18.22
C ALA A 288 -7.17 1.37 -19.65
N GLY A 289 -6.93 2.37 -20.50
CA GLY A 289 -6.79 2.18 -21.93
C GLY A 289 -5.32 1.97 -22.28
N ASN A 290 -5.01 0.72 -22.63
CA ASN A 290 -3.72 0.17 -23.04
C ASN A 290 -2.74 -0.12 -21.90
N LEU A 291 -2.88 -1.32 -21.31
CA LEU A 291 -1.81 -2.33 -21.16
C LEU A 291 -2.50 -3.59 -20.63
N SER A 292 -2.54 -4.61 -21.49
CA SER A 292 -3.30 -5.87 -21.36
C SER A 292 -3.48 -6.39 -19.93
N VAL A 293 -4.74 -6.50 -19.49
CA VAL A 293 -5.13 -7.60 -18.59
C VAL A 293 -4.88 -8.87 -19.39
N ASN A 294 -3.77 -9.56 -19.14
CA ASN A 294 -3.72 -10.97 -19.51
C ASN A 294 -4.89 -11.60 -18.75
N LYS A 295 -5.89 -12.09 -19.50
CA LYS A 295 -6.95 -12.93 -18.96
C LYS A 295 -6.27 -13.94 -18.03
N LEU A 296 -6.52 -13.83 -16.73
CA LEU A 296 -6.05 -14.77 -15.73
C LEU A 296 -6.18 -16.18 -16.31
N GLN A 297 -5.04 -16.86 -16.49
CA GLN A 297 -5.06 -18.31 -16.50
C GLN A 297 -5.65 -18.69 -15.16
N SER A 298 -6.90 -19.16 -15.18
CA SER A 298 -7.57 -19.68 -14.00
C SER A 298 -6.67 -20.75 -13.41
N PHE A 299 -6.05 -20.46 -12.26
CA PHE A 299 -5.49 -21.51 -11.44
C PHE A 299 -6.65 -22.39 -11.01
N ALA A 300 -6.84 -23.51 -11.71
CA ALA A 300 -7.70 -24.57 -11.24
C ALA A 300 -7.08 -25.10 -9.94
N ILE A 301 -7.60 -24.65 -8.80
CA ILE A 301 -7.39 -25.34 -7.54
C ILE A 301 -8.02 -26.71 -7.73
N SER A 302 -7.20 -27.69 -8.05
CA SER A 302 -7.61 -29.09 -8.08
C SER A 302 -7.92 -29.48 -6.64
N ALA A 303 -9.20 -29.49 -6.30
CA ALA A 303 -9.67 -30.10 -5.07
C ALA A 303 -9.29 -31.59 -5.12
N PHE A 304 -8.25 -31.98 -4.39
CA PHE A 304 -7.95 -33.38 -4.11
C PHE A 304 -9.09 -33.94 -3.27
N VAL A 305 -10.08 -34.55 -3.93
CA VAL A 305 -11.03 -35.43 -3.25
C VAL A 305 -10.30 -36.73 -2.96
N VAL A 306 -9.73 -36.85 -1.75
CA VAL A 306 -9.27 -38.13 -1.22
C VAL A 306 -10.51 -38.98 -0.97
N ALA A 307 -10.83 -39.87 -1.91
CA ALA A 307 -11.80 -40.93 -1.69
C ALA A 307 -11.21 -41.94 -0.69
N ILE A 308 -11.52 -41.77 0.60
CA ILE A 308 -11.30 -42.82 1.60
C ILE A 308 -12.33 -43.91 1.34
N ILE A 309 -11.94 -44.94 0.60
CA ILE A 309 -12.71 -46.18 0.50
C ILE A 309 -12.57 -46.89 1.85
N SER A 310 -13.62 -46.79 2.67
CA SER A 310 -13.79 -47.60 3.88
C SER A 310 -14.09 -49.03 3.44
N TRP A 311 -13.17 -49.95 3.66
CA TRP A 311 -13.49 -51.38 3.67
C TRP A 311 -14.09 -51.73 5.03
N VAL A 312 -15.37 -52.09 5.04
CA VAL A 312 -16.01 -52.81 6.14
C VAL A 312 -16.13 -54.27 5.69
N LEU A 313 -15.55 -55.16 6.52
CA LEU A 313 -15.75 -56.61 6.64
C LEU A 313 -16.35 -57.39 5.45
#